data_AF-A0A2D5WK73-F1
#
_entry.id   AF-A0A2D5WK73-F1
#
_cell.length_a   1.000
_cell.length_b   1.000
_cell.length_c   1.000
_cell.angle_alpha   90.00
_cell.angle_beta   90.00
_cell.angle_gamma   90.00
#
_symmetry.space_group_name_H-M   'P 1'
#
loop_
_entity.id
_entity.type
_entity.pdbx_description
1 polymer ?
#
loop_
_entity_poly.entity_id
_entity_poly.type
_entity_poly.pdbx_seq_one_letter_code
_entity_poly.pdbx_strand_id
1 'polypeptide(L)'
;MQLSEFTYIFLTLCIPFLYYIVQSTKPKKGFSILFAAIISLNVILKPQNFSILGVLFLVFYLYLYEKNESKYYLALSFLSFNSLIFNEFGFKYLNNIFPILLISSVFSLMMIGHWFLVDPTIDRSGMKNISKFSIYLSAVLSLLVFTNVYESNSEFFNLIGNDLLNNVIIFLYLSAGILSFGSFKSLQEKSYTGVMASTGLSYLSLIVSLGASGTLILSI
;
A
#
# COMPACT_ATOMS: atom_id res chain seq x y z
N MET A 1 -8.36 2.35 15.75
CA MET A 1 -8.87 1.48 14.64
C MET A 1 -8.54 0.03 14.96
N GLN A 2 -9.44 -0.94 14.73
CA GLN A 2 -9.10 -2.36 14.97
C GLN A 2 -8.17 -2.91 13.87
N LEU A 3 -7.38 -3.95 14.19
CA LEU A 3 -6.45 -4.57 13.24
C LEU A 3 -7.16 -5.13 11.99
N SER A 4 -8.36 -5.68 12.15
CA SER A 4 -9.20 -6.20 11.06
C SER A 4 -9.59 -5.09 10.07
N GLU A 5 -9.86 -3.89 10.57
CA GLU A 5 -10.26 -2.72 9.78
C GLU A 5 -9.07 -2.15 9.01
N PHE A 6 -7.92 -2.06 9.69
CA PHE A 6 -6.66 -1.66 9.09
C PHE A 6 -6.26 -2.59 7.94
N THR A 7 -6.29 -3.90 8.19
CA THR A 7 -5.93 -4.91 7.17
C THR A 7 -6.91 -4.87 5.98
N TYR A 8 -8.20 -4.68 6.23
CA TYR A 8 -9.20 -4.54 5.18
C TYR A 8 -8.96 -3.30 4.29
N ILE A 9 -8.70 -2.14 4.89
CA ILE A 9 -8.39 -0.91 4.17
C ILE A 9 -7.08 -1.04 3.40
N PHE A 10 -6.05 -1.58 4.04
CA PHE A 10 -4.74 -1.83 3.44
C PHE A 10 -4.85 -2.65 2.15
N LEU A 11 -5.56 -3.78 2.20
CA LEU A 11 -5.77 -4.65 1.04
C LEU A 11 -6.63 -3.98 -0.04
N THR A 12 -7.60 -3.15 0.35
CA THR A 12 -8.42 -2.38 -0.60
C THR A 12 -7.59 -1.34 -1.36
N LEU A 13 -6.69 -0.64 -0.66
CA LEU A 13 -5.80 0.38 -1.27
C LEU A 13 -4.69 -0.23 -2.15
N CYS A 14 -4.48 -1.55 -2.11
CA CYS A 14 -3.62 -2.24 -3.06
C CYS A 14 -4.20 -2.29 -4.49
N ILE A 15 -5.53 -2.16 -4.68
CA ILE A 15 -6.18 -2.28 -5.99
C ILE A 15 -5.76 -1.19 -6.99
N PRO A 16 -5.69 0.11 -6.62
CA PRO A 16 -5.11 1.14 -7.49
C PRO A 16 -3.69 0.84 -7.94
N PHE A 17 -2.85 0.28 -7.06
CA PHE A 17 -1.49 -0.11 -7.41
C PHE A 17 -1.47 -1.34 -8.34
N LEU A 18 -2.35 -2.32 -8.12
CA LEU A 18 -2.56 -3.44 -9.05
C LEU A 18 -2.88 -2.92 -10.45
N TYR A 19 -3.86 -2.01 -10.55
CA TYR A 19 -4.26 -1.38 -11.80
C TYR A 19 -3.07 -0.70 -12.50
N TYR A 20 -2.31 0.10 -11.75
CA TYR A 20 -1.13 0.79 -12.27
C TYR A 20 -0.03 -0.17 -12.75
N ILE A 21 0.25 -1.22 -11.97
CA ILE A 21 1.27 -2.23 -12.31
C ILE A 21 0.88 -2.96 -13.60
N VAL A 22 -0.37 -3.39 -13.73
CA VAL A 22 -0.85 -4.09 -14.93
C VAL A 22 -0.73 -3.23 -16.17
N GLN A 23 -1.01 -1.93 -16.06
CA GLN A 23 -0.92 -1.00 -17.18
C GLN A 23 0.53 -0.68 -17.57
N SER A 24 1.41 -0.44 -16.60
CA SER A 24 2.77 0.01 -16.84
C SER A 24 3.75 -1.12 -17.15
N THR A 25 3.62 -2.25 -16.46
CA THR A 25 4.62 -3.32 -16.49
C THR A 25 4.19 -4.57 -17.25
N LYS A 26 2.89 -4.68 -17.59
CA LYS A 26 2.26 -5.83 -18.29
C LYS A 26 2.75 -7.19 -17.77
N PRO A 27 2.57 -7.49 -16.47
CA PRO A 27 3.03 -8.74 -15.90
C PRO A 27 2.22 -9.92 -16.45
N LYS A 28 2.79 -11.13 -16.38
CA LYS A 28 2.06 -12.37 -16.69
C LYS A 28 0.86 -12.54 -15.76
N LYS A 29 -0.15 -13.27 -16.25
CA LYS A 29 -1.39 -13.57 -15.51
C LYS A 29 -1.16 -14.17 -14.11
N GLY A 30 -0.05 -14.89 -13.90
CA GLY A 30 0.31 -15.43 -12.58
C GLY A 30 0.42 -14.35 -11.49
N PHE A 31 0.97 -13.17 -11.81
CA PHE A 31 1.11 -12.07 -10.86
C PHE A 31 -0.26 -11.54 -10.43
N SER A 32 -1.15 -11.31 -11.40
CA SER A 32 -2.47 -10.77 -11.12
C SER A 32 -3.34 -11.77 -10.35
N ILE A 33 -3.21 -13.07 -10.61
CA ILE A 33 -3.86 -14.14 -9.81
C ILE A 33 -3.40 -14.06 -8.35
N LEU A 34 -2.09 -14.04 -8.12
CA LEU A 34 -1.56 -14.02 -6.75
C LEU A 34 -1.98 -12.75 -6.01
N PHE A 35 -1.86 -11.59 -6.66
CA PHE A 35 -2.18 -10.32 -6.02
C PHE A 35 -3.70 -10.18 -5.77
N ALA A 36 -4.54 -10.64 -6.70
CA ALA A 36 -5.99 -10.70 -6.51
C ALA A 36 -6.40 -11.71 -5.40
N ALA A 37 -5.70 -12.83 -5.26
CA ALA A 37 -5.94 -13.81 -4.21
C ALA A 37 -5.61 -13.26 -2.81
N ILE A 38 -4.59 -12.42 -2.69
CA ILE A 38 -4.29 -11.72 -1.43
C ILE A 38 -5.40 -10.72 -1.10
N ILE A 39 -5.88 -9.96 -2.09
CA ILE A 39 -6.97 -8.98 -1.90
C ILE A 39 -8.29 -9.68 -1.55
N SER A 40 -8.56 -10.88 -2.10
CA SER A 40 -9.80 -11.61 -1.82
C SER A 40 -9.94 -12.10 -0.37
N LEU A 41 -8.84 -12.13 0.40
CA LEU A 41 -8.87 -12.38 1.84
C LEU A 41 -9.70 -11.35 2.61
N ASN A 42 -10.00 -10.19 2.01
CA ASN A 42 -10.93 -9.21 2.56
C ASN A 42 -12.32 -9.79 2.90
N VAL A 43 -12.79 -10.80 2.17
CA VAL A 43 -14.08 -11.46 2.44
C VAL A 43 -14.06 -12.20 3.77
N ILE A 44 -12.92 -12.79 4.14
CA ILE A 44 -12.78 -13.51 5.41
C ILE A 44 -12.80 -12.51 6.58
N LEU A 45 -12.16 -11.35 6.41
CA LEU A 45 -12.09 -10.32 7.45
C LEU A 45 -13.47 -9.69 7.73
N LYS A 46 -14.24 -9.39 6.69
CA LYS A 46 -15.57 -8.77 6.77
C LYS A 46 -16.50 -9.45 5.76
N PRO A 47 -17.23 -10.51 6.14
CA PRO A 47 -18.15 -11.21 5.24
C PRO A 47 -19.48 -10.43 5.10
N GLN A 48 -19.49 -9.42 4.24
CA GLN A 48 -20.67 -8.62 3.93
C GLN A 48 -20.95 -8.64 2.42
N ASN A 49 -22.18 -8.31 2.01
CA ASN A 49 -22.59 -8.38 0.61
C ASN A 49 -21.65 -7.59 -0.32
N PHE A 50 -21.17 -6.41 0.10
CA PHE A 50 -20.26 -5.60 -0.70
C PHE A 50 -18.86 -6.21 -0.86
N SER A 51 -18.32 -6.91 0.16
CA SER A 51 -17.01 -7.56 0.04
C SER A 51 -17.09 -8.78 -0.88
N ILE A 52 -18.18 -9.54 -0.83
CA ILE A 52 -18.45 -10.67 -1.73
C ILE A 52 -18.58 -10.15 -3.18
N LEU A 53 -19.30 -9.04 -3.39
CA LEU A 53 -19.42 -8.38 -4.68
C LEU A 53 -18.06 -7.95 -5.23
N GLY A 54 -17.19 -7.40 -4.38
CA GLY A 54 -15.84 -7.00 -4.77
C GLY A 54 -14.96 -8.17 -5.22
N VAL A 55 -15.07 -9.31 -4.55
CA VAL A 55 -14.38 -10.54 -4.97
C VAL A 55 -14.95 -11.10 -6.26
N LEU A 56 -16.28 -11.05 -6.47
CA LEU A 56 -16.89 -11.42 -7.75
C LEU A 56 -16.30 -10.61 -8.91
N PHE A 57 -16.15 -9.29 -8.75
CA PHE A 57 -15.51 -8.45 -9.76
C PHE A 57 -14.02 -8.78 -9.96
N LEU A 58 -13.28 -9.14 -8.90
CA LEU A 58 -11.90 -9.63 -9.05
C LEU A 58 -11.81 -10.95 -9.83
N VAL A 59 -12.76 -11.86 -9.63
CA VAL A 59 -12.83 -13.11 -10.40
C VAL A 59 -13.11 -12.82 -11.88
N PHE A 60 -14.06 -11.92 -12.18
CA PHE A 60 -14.31 -11.48 -13.57
C PHE A 60 -13.10 -10.79 -14.20
N TYR A 61 -12.37 -9.98 -13.42
CA TYR A 61 -11.10 -9.41 -13.85
C TYR A 61 -10.09 -10.48 -14.27
N LEU A 62 -9.91 -11.55 -13.48
CA LEU A 62 -8.99 -12.64 -13.82
C LEU A 62 -9.45 -13.45 -15.04
N TYR A 63 -10.76 -13.59 -15.23
CA TYR A 63 -11.32 -14.27 -16.40
C TYR A 63 -11.06 -13.49 -17.70
N LEU A 64 -11.25 -12.17 -17.67
CA LEU A 64 -11.11 -11.28 -18.84
C LEU A 64 -9.75 -10.58 -18.93
N TYR A 65 -8.71 -11.11 -18.29
CA TYR A 65 -7.40 -10.44 -18.08
C TYR A 65 -6.80 -9.79 -19.33
N GLU A 66 -6.89 -10.45 -20.49
CA GLU A 66 -6.30 -9.97 -21.74
C GLU A 66 -7.13 -8.87 -22.43
N LYS A 67 -8.42 -8.74 -22.07
CA LYS A 67 -9.31 -7.74 -22.67
C LYS A 67 -9.16 -6.41 -21.95
N ASN A 68 -9.37 -5.32 -22.70
CA ASN A 68 -9.42 -3.96 -22.12
C ASN A 68 -10.51 -3.80 -21.05
N GLU A 69 -11.57 -4.62 -21.12
CA GLU A 69 -12.68 -4.61 -20.17
C GLU A 69 -12.26 -4.97 -18.73
N SER A 70 -11.16 -5.72 -18.56
CA SER A 70 -10.60 -6.10 -17.26
C SER A 70 -10.37 -4.89 -16.34
N LYS A 71 -10.02 -3.73 -16.93
CA LYS A 71 -9.80 -2.46 -16.24
C LYS A 71 -11.05 -1.95 -15.53
N TYR A 72 -12.22 -2.10 -16.15
CA TYR A 72 -13.48 -1.68 -15.56
C TYR A 72 -13.86 -2.58 -14.39
N TYR A 73 -13.60 -3.88 -14.47
CA TYR A 73 -13.84 -4.81 -13.36
C TYR A 73 -12.95 -4.51 -12.14
N LEU A 74 -11.70 -4.10 -12.34
CA LEU A 74 -10.85 -3.61 -11.24
C LEU A 74 -11.39 -2.32 -10.61
N ALA A 75 -11.89 -1.39 -11.42
CA ALA A 75 -12.49 -0.17 -10.89
C ALA A 75 -13.77 -0.47 -10.10
N LEU A 76 -14.61 -1.39 -10.60
CA LEU A 76 -15.82 -1.85 -9.92
C LEU A 76 -15.50 -2.57 -8.60
N SER A 77 -14.45 -3.41 -8.57
CA SER A 77 -14.01 -4.05 -7.32
C SER A 77 -13.56 -3.00 -6.30
N PHE A 78 -12.76 -2.03 -6.72
CA PHE A 78 -12.34 -0.93 -5.84
C PHE A 78 -13.53 -0.14 -5.29
N LEU A 79 -14.51 0.21 -6.13
CA LEU A 79 -15.70 0.93 -5.69
C LEU A 79 -16.52 0.13 -4.66
N SER A 80 -16.70 -1.16 -4.87
CA SER A 80 -17.44 -2.02 -3.95
C SER A 80 -16.77 -2.17 -2.58
N PHE A 81 -15.44 -2.29 -2.53
CA PHE A 81 -14.72 -2.36 -1.26
C PHE A 81 -14.77 -0.99 -0.54
N ASN A 82 -14.63 0.12 -1.27
CA ASN A 82 -14.74 1.46 -0.68
C ASN A 82 -16.15 1.78 -0.17
N SER A 83 -17.21 1.33 -0.86
CA SER A 83 -18.58 1.54 -0.36
C SER A 83 -18.80 0.88 0.99
N LEU A 84 -18.18 -0.29 1.23
CA LEU A 84 -18.19 -0.94 2.54
C LEU A 84 -17.43 -0.11 3.59
N ILE A 85 -16.23 0.39 3.25
CA ILE A 85 -15.45 1.26 4.15
C ILE A 85 -16.28 2.48 4.56
N PHE A 86 -16.92 3.14 3.61
CA PHE A 86 -17.76 4.30 3.89
C PHE A 86 -18.97 3.98 4.76
N ASN A 87 -19.60 2.82 4.56
CA ASN A 87 -20.78 2.41 5.34
C ASN A 87 -20.44 2.13 6.81
N GLU A 88 -19.28 1.53 7.08
CA GLU A 88 -18.87 1.16 8.45
C GLU A 88 -18.17 2.32 9.20
N PHE A 89 -17.29 3.07 8.53
CA PHE A 89 -16.40 4.03 9.19
C PHE A 89 -16.79 5.49 8.99
N GLY A 90 -17.66 5.78 8.01
CA GLY A 90 -18.03 7.14 7.64
C GLY A 90 -16.81 8.01 7.31
N PHE A 91 -16.89 9.30 7.64
CA PHE A 91 -15.83 10.29 7.32
C PHE A 91 -14.54 10.12 8.13
N LYS A 92 -14.55 9.41 9.27
CA LYS A 92 -13.35 9.18 10.10
C LYS A 92 -12.26 8.41 9.35
N TYR A 93 -12.64 7.64 8.35
CA TYR A 93 -11.74 6.93 7.45
C TYR A 93 -10.70 7.85 6.78
N LEU A 94 -11.11 9.06 6.38
CA LEU A 94 -10.29 9.95 5.53
C LEU A 94 -8.94 10.30 6.16
N ASN A 95 -8.89 10.45 7.48
CA ASN A 95 -7.66 10.78 8.19
C ASN A 95 -6.63 9.63 8.09
N ASN A 96 -7.07 8.37 8.12
CA ASN A 96 -6.16 7.24 8.16
C ASN A 96 -5.75 6.75 6.75
N ILE A 97 -6.30 7.34 5.68
CA ILE A 97 -6.00 6.91 4.30
C ILE A 97 -4.53 7.10 3.97
N PHE A 98 -3.94 8.26 4.26
CA PHE A 98 -2.57 8.56 3.81
C PHE A 98 -1.52 7.62 4.42
N PRO A 99 -1.51 7.35 5.75
CA PRO A 99 -0.61 6.36 6.34
C PRO A 99 -0.78 4.96 5.73
N ILE A 100 -2.03 4.49 5.57
CA ILE A 100 -2.30 3.15 5.04
C ILE A 100 -1.96 3.05 3.55
N LEU A 101 -2.16 4.15 2.81
CA LEU A 101 -1.79 4.26 1.40
C LEU A 101 -0.27 4.09 1.23
N LEU A 102 0.54 4.61 2.16
CA LEU A 102 1.99 4.43 2.12
C LEU A 102 2.36 2.96 2.23
N ILE A 103 1.80 2.26 3.21
CA ILE A 103 2.05 0.84 3.42
C ILE A 103 1.61 0.03 2.18
N SER A 104 0.43 0.33 1.62
CA SER A 104 -0.06 -0.35 0.40
C SER A 104 0.85 -0.10 -0.81
N SER A 105 1.41 1.11 -0.95
CA SER A 105 2.34 1.44 -2.02
C SER A 105 3.65 0.65 -1.91
N VAL A 106 4.25 0.60 -0.72
CA VAL A 106 5.52 -0.12 -0.49
C VAL A 106 5.31 -1.63 -0.62
N PHE A 107 4.20 -2.15 -0.11
CA PHE A 107 3.82 -3.56 -0.30
C PHE A 107 3.67 -3.91 -1.79
N SER A 108 2.97 -3.08 -2.57
CA SER A 108 2.81 -3.32 -4.00
C SER A 108 4.15 -3.32 -4.75
N LEU A 109 5.08 -2.42 -4.36
CA LEU A 109 6.43 -2.35 -4.91
C LEU A 109 7.25 -3.61 -4.59
N MET A 110 7.16 -4.09 -3.36
CA MET A 110 7.81 -5.33 -2.93
C MET A 110 7.28 -6.53 -3.71
N MET A 111 5.97 -6.62 -3.92
CA MET A 111 5.32 -7.72 -4.63
C MET A 111 5.76 -7.78 -6.10
N ILE A 112 5.72 -6.65 -6.82
CA ILE A 112 6.18 -6.62 -8.21
C ILE A 112 7.69 -6.84 -8.31
N GLY A 113 8.47 -6.39 -7.33
CA GLY A 113 9.92 -6.60 -7.31
C GLY A 113 10.32 -8.06 -7.14
N HIS A 114 9.63 -8.81 -6.28
CA HIS A 114 9.86 -10.26 -6.18
C HIS A 114 9.38 -10.99 -7.44
N TRP A 115 8.28 -10.56 -8.03
CA TRP A 115 7.81 -11.15 -9.29
C TRP A 115 8.78 -10.88 -10.45
N PHE A 116 9.46 -9.73 -10.47
CA PHE A 116 10.53 -9.45 -11.43
C PHE A 116 11.71 -10.43 -11.33
N LEU A 117 12.02 -10.94 -10.13
CA LEU A 117 13.07 -11.97 -9.96
C LEU A 117 12.69 -13.29 -10.62
N VAL A 118 11.38 -13.59 -10.67
CA VAL A 118 10.83 -14.77 -11.35
C VAL A 118 10.72 -14.53 -12.85
N ASP A 119 10.40 -13.31 -13.27
CA ASP A 119 10.18 -12.95 -14.68
C ASP A 119 10.87 -11.61 -15.06
N PRO A 120 12.14 -11.65 -15.47
CA PRO A 120 12.95 -10.44 -15.70
C PRO A 120 12.60 -9.68 -17.00
N THR A 121 11.59 -10.12 -17.76
CA THR A 121 11.14 -9.46 -19.00
C THR A 121 10.20 -8.27 -18.75
N ILE A 122 9.82 -8.06 -17.49
CA ILE A 122 8.87 -7.01 -17.08
C ILE A 122 9.54 -5.63 -17.14
N ASP A 123 8.78 -4.60 -17.55
CA ASP A 123 9.34 -3.25 -17.64
C ASP A 123 9.52 -2.61 -16.24
N ARG A 124 10.66 -1.96 -16.02
CA ARG A 124 11.03 -1.39 -14.69
C ARG A 124 10.40 -0.03 -14.43
N SER A 125 9.79 0.57 -15.45
CA SER A 125 9.19 1.91 -15.40
C SER A 125 8.10 2.01 -14.33
N GLY A 126 7.21 1.02 -14.25
CA GLY A 126 6.15 0.96 -13.24
C GLY A 126 6.69 0.88 -11.81
N MET A 127 7.68 0.01 -11.57
CA MET A 127 8.32 -0.14 -10.26
C MET A 127 8.98 1.18 -9.81
N LYS A 128 9.70 1.85 -10.71
CA LYS A 128 10.33 3.14 -10.44
C LYS A 128 9.32 4.21 -10.03
N ASN A 129 8.18 4.26 -10.68
CA ASN A 129 7.16 5.27 -10.41
C ASN A 129 6.44 5.02 -9.08
N ILE A 130 6.19 3.75 -8.71
CA ILE A 130 5.67 3.43 -7.38
C ILE A 130 6.68 3.82 -6.29
N SER A 131 7.98 3.58 -6.52
CA SER A 131 9.04 4.01 -5.60
C SER A 131 9.09 5.52 -5.46
N LYS A 132 8.93 6.28 -6.55
CA LYS A 132 8.85 7.75 -6.48
C LYS A 132 7.63 8.19 -5.67
N PHE A 133 6.48 7.57 -5.92
CA PHE A 133 5.25 7.87 -5.20
C PHE A 133 5.42 7.64 -3.69
N SER A 134 6.03 6.53 -3.26
CA SER A 134 6.27 6.27 -1.84
C SER A 134 7.21 7.29 -1.19
N ILE A 135 8.24 7.78 -1.90
CA ILE A 135 9.13 8.85 -1.42
C ILE A 135 8.32 10.12 -1.16
N TYR A 136 7.55 10.58 -2.16
CA TYR A 136 6.75 11.79 -2.02
C TYR A 136 5.74 11.67 -0.88
N LEU A 137 5.06 10.53 -0.79
CA LEU A 137 4.06 10.29 0.25
C LEU A 137 4.70 10.27 1.65
N SER A 138 5.88 9.64 1.81
CA SER A 138 6.60 9.63 3.10
C SER A 138 7.03 11.03 3.54
N ALA A 139 7.48 11.86 2.59
CA ALA A 139 7.89 13.23 2.87
C ALA A 139 6.68 14.08 3.26
N VAL A 140 5.58 13.96 2.53
CA VAL A 140 4.32 14.65 2.87
C VAL A 140 3.80 14.21 4.24
N LEU A 141 3.81 12.92 4.56
CA LEU A 141 3.39 12.43 5.88
C LEU A 141 4.29 12.97 7.01
N SER A 142 5.61 13.00 6.81
CA SER A 142 6.53 13.60 7.78
C SER A 142 6.24 15.07 8.05
N LEU A 143 5.88 15.84 7.00
CA LEU A 143 5.47 17.23 7.13
C LEU A 143 4.11 17.37 7.83
N LEU A 144 3.14 16.52 7.52
CA LEU A 144 1.81 16.56 8.13
C LEU A 144 1.87 16.27 9.64
N VAL A 145 2.69 15.31 10.05
CA VAL A 145 2.96 15.03 11.47
C VAL A 145 3.68 16.21 12.13
N PHE A 146 4.67 16.82 11.46
CA PHE A 146 5.34 18.01 11.96
C PHE A 146 4.40 19.21 12.15
N THR A 147 3.41 19.39 11.26
CA THR A 147 2.39 20.44 11.38
C THR A 147 1.27 20.10 12.38
N ASN A 148 1.39 19.00 13.14
CA ASN A 148 0.39 18.50 14.09
C ASN A 148 -1.00 18.29 13.48
N VAL A 149 -1.10 18.00 12.18
CA VAL A 149 -2.39 17.64 11.53
C VAL A 149 -2.80 16.23 11.95
N TYR A 150 -1.81 15.36 12.16
CA TYR A 150 -1.98 14.06 12.80
C TYR A 150 -1.44 14.13 14.22
N GLU A 151 -2.33 14.40 15.16
CA GLU A 151 -1.98 14.41 16.59
C GLU A 151 -2.28 13.03 17.19
N SER A 152 -1.27 12.45 17.85
CA SER A 152 -1.43 11.22 18.64
C SER A 152 -2.18 11.60 19.93
N ASN A 153 -3.42 11.14 20.07
CA ASN A 153 -4.34 11.63 21.10
C ASN A 153 -4.69 10.56 22.15
N SER A 154 -3.84 9.54 22.33
CA SER A 154 -4.10 8.49 23.31
C SER A 154 -3.56 8.84 24.69
N GLU A 155 -4.41 8.66 25.71
CA GLU A 155 -4.12 8.85 27.13
C GLU A 155 -2.88 8.05 27.63
N PHE A 156 -2.51 6.96 26.96
CA PHE A 156 -1.35 6.13 27.29
C PHE A 156 -0.01 6.78 26.97
N PHE A 157 0.04 7.65 25.95
CA PHE A 157 1.27 8.32 25.50
C PHE A 157 1.47 9.71 26.12
N ASN A 158 0.47 10.25 26.82
CA ASN A 158 0.63 11.44 27.66
C ASN A 158 1.67 11.26 28.78
N LEU A 159 2.04 10.02 29.13
CA LEU A 159 3.12 9.72 30.09
C LEU A 159 4.54 9.88 29.50
N ILE A 160 4.71 9.80 28.17
CA ILE A 160 6.01 9.81 27.48
C ILE A 160 6.29 11.14 26.76
N GLY A 161 5.34 12.07 26.76
CA GLY A 161 5.45 13.37 26.10
C GLY A 161 5.13 13.26 24.62
N ASN A 162 4.00 13.86 24.22
CA ASN A 162 3.51 13.83 22.83
C ASN A 162 4.55 14.33 21.82
N ASP A 163 5.36 15.32 22.20
CA ASP A 163 6.39 15.90 21.33
C ASP A 163 7.50 14.89 20.98
N LEU A 164 7.91 14.05 21.95
CA LEU A 164 8.97 13.07 21.73
C LEU A 164 8.48 11.97 20.78
N LEU A 165 7.24 11.53 20.96
CA LEU A 165 6.64 10.50 20.11
C LEU A 165 6.39 11.00 18.68
N ASN A 166 5.87 12.22 18.52
CA ASN A 166 5.72 12.83 17.19
C ASN A 166 7.07 12.94 16.48
N ASN A 167 8.14 13.32 17.18
CA ASN A 167 9.48 13.36 16.62
C ASN A 167 9.98 11.97 16.17
N VAL A 168 9.71 10.92 16.94
CA VAL A 168 10.04 9.54 16.55
C VAL A 168 9.27 9.12 15.30
N ILE A 169 7.96 9.42 15.23
CA ILE A 169 7.13 9.13 14.05
C ILE A 169 7.67 9.84 12.81
N ILE A 170 8.05 11.12 12.93
CA ILE A 170 8.66 11.89 11.83
C ILE A 170 9.93 11.20 11.35
N PHE A 171 10.82 10.80 12.26
CA PHE A 171 12.07 10.13 11.90
C PHE A 171 11.82 8.77 11.21
N LEU A 172 10.81 8.02 11.66
CA LEU A 172 10.42 6.76 11.01
C LEU A 172 9.89 7.01 9.59
N TYR A 173 9.01 7.99 9.38
CA TYR A 173 8.54 8.31 8.02
C TYR A 173 9.66 8.80 7.11
N LEU A 174 10.57 9.64 7.62
CA LEU A 174 11.76 10.08 6.87
C LEU A 174 12.67 8.90 6.52
N SER A 175 12.92 8.00 7.47
CA SER A 175 13.69 6.78 7.24
C SER A 175 13.05 5.89 6.16
N ALA A 176 11.74 5.67 6.23
CA ALA A 176 10.99 4.94 5.20
C ALA A 176 11.13 5.60 3.81
N GLY A 177 11.12 6.93 3.77
CA GLY A 177 11.37 7.73 2.58
C GLY A 177 12.78 7.57 2.02
N ILE A 178 13.81 7.68 2.86
CA ILE A 178 15.22 7.49 2.47
C ILE A 178 15.45 6.08 1.92
N LEU A 179 14.86 5.05 2.56
CA LEU A 179 14.95 3.67 2.09
C LEU A 179 14.25 3.49 0.74
N SER A 180 13.09 4.13 0.54
CA SER A 180 12.39 4.10 -0.75
C SER A 180 13.10 4.90 -1.85
N PHE A 181 13.91 5.90 -1.49
CA PHE A 181 14.84 6.56 -2.40
C PHE A 181 15.99 5.63 -2.79
N GLY A 182 16.52 4.88 -1.82
CA GLY A 182 17.48 3.80 -2.08
C GLY A 182 16.93 2.77 -3.07
N SER A 183 15.68 2.31 -2.88
CA SER A 183 15.04 1.37 -3.81
C SER A 183 14.86 1.97 -5.20
N PHE A 184 14.50 3.24 -5.31
CA PHE A 184 14.39 3.95 -6.59
C PHE A 184 15.73 4.02 -7.33
N LYS A 185 16.80 4.43 -6.63
CA LYS A 185 18.14 4.53 -7.21
C LYS A 185 18.65 3.16 -7.65
N SER A 186 18.40 2.12 -6.84
CA SER A 186 18.79 0.75 -7.17
C SER A 186 18.10 0.21 -8.43
N LEU A 187 16.84 0.58 -8.68
CA LEU A 187 16.13 0.21 -9.92
C LEU A 187 16.69 0.88 -11.18
N GLN A 188 17.53 1.91 -11.05
CA GLN A 188 18.19 2.55 -12.20
C GLN A 188 19.39 1.74 -12.69
N GLU A 189 19.99 0.92 -11.83
CA GLU A 189 21.11 0.06 -12.21
C GLU A 189 20.66 -0.99 -13.24
N LYS A 190 21.43 -1.17 -14.30
CA LYS A 190 21.08 -2.11 -15.38
C LYS A 190 21.08 -3.57 -14.91
N SER A 191 21.90 -3.88 -13.91
CA SER A 191 22.08 -5.23 -13.38
C SER A 191 20.83 -5.77 -12.68
N TYR A 192 20.67 -7.09 -12.76
CA TYR A 192 19.68 -7.85 -11.97
C TYR A 192 19.84 -7.63 -10.46
N THR A 193 21.08 -7.43 -10.01
CA THR A 193 21.41 -7.14 -8.61
C THR A 193 20.75 -5.86 -8.09
N GLY A 194 20.48 -4.88 -8.95
CA GLY A 194 19.74 -3.67 -8.58
C GLY A 194 18.30 -3.96 -8.17
N VAL A 195 17.63 -4.93 -8.80
CA VAL A 195 16.27 -5.29 -8.40
C VAL A 195 16.26 -6.07 -7.08
N MET A 196 17.24 -6.95 -6.87
CA MET A 196 17.41 -7.67 -5.59
C MET A 196 17.70 -6.72 -4.41
N ALA A 197 18.53 -5.69 -4.62
CA ALA A 197 18.77 -4.68 -3.60
C ALA A 197 17.52 -3.81 -3.38
N SER A 198 16.79 -3.47 -4.44
CA SER A 198 15.53 -2.73 -4.35
C SER A 198 14.46 -3.46 -3.53
N THR A 199 14.30 -4.77 -3.71
CA THR A 199 13.34 -5.57 -2.94
C THR A 199 13.71 -5.60 -1.45
N GLY A 200 14.99 -5.79 -1.11
CA GLY A 200 15.45 -5.74 0.29
C GLY A 200 15.22 -4.38 0.96
N LEU A 201 15.51 -3.28 0.27
CA LEU A 201 15.26 -1.92 0.77
C LEU A 201 13.77 -1.62 0.93
N SER A 202 12.93 -2.11 0.01
CA SER A 202 11.48 -1.97 0.11
C SER A 202 10.88 -2.73 1.29
N TYR A 203 11.44 -3.91 1.61
CA TYR A 203 11.04 -4.67 2.79
C TYR A 203 11.35 -3.92 4.09
N LEU A 204 12.54 -3.32 4.18
CA LEU A 204 12.89 -2.51 5.35
C LEU A 204 12.01 -1.26 5.45
N SER A 205 11.73 -0.59 4.32
CA SER A 205 10.79 0.52 4.25
C SER A 205 9.37 0.12 4.68
N LEU A 206 8.93 -1.11 4.38
CA LEU A 206 7.64 -1.65 4.80
C LEU A 206 7.57 -1.81 6.32
N ILE A 207 8.60 -2.36 6.96
CA ILE A 207 8.64 -2.52 8.42
C ILE A 207 8.61 -1.17 9.12
N VAL A 208 9.43 -0.21 8.65
CA VAL A 208 9.50 1.12 9.25
C VAL A 208 8.19 1.88 9.08
N SER A 209 7.55 1.77 7.91
CA SER A 209 6.25 2.41 7.65
C SER A 209 5.08 1.77 8.41
N LEU A 210 5.08 0.45 8.60
CA LEU A 210 4.17 -0.23 9.52
C LEU A 210 4.39 0.21 10.95
N GLY A 211 5.65 0.38 11.38
CA GLY A 211 5.99 0.92 12.69
C GLY A 211 5.41 2.32 12.89
N ALA A 212 5.72 3.26 11.99
CA ALA A 212 5.24 4.64 12.06
C ALA A 212 3.71 4.75 12.03
N SER A 213 3.08 4.07 11.06
CA SER A 213 1.63 4.12 10.89
C SER A 213 0.92 3.35 11.98
N GLY A 214 1.49 2.25 12.46
CA GLY A 214 1.00 1.51 13.61
C GLY A 214 1.02 2.37 14.87
N THR A 215 2.13 3.06 15.16
CA THR A 215 2.19 3.99 16.29
C THR A 215 1.18 5.13 16.17
N LEU A 216 0.96 5.65 14.96
CA LEU A 216 -0.01 6.72 14.71
C LEU A 216 -1.46 6.22 14.85
N ILE A 217 -1.78 5.03 14.32
CA ILE A 217 -3.15 4.48 14.32
C ILE A 217 -3.55 3.86 15.67
N LEU A 218 -2.59 3.30 16.43
CA LEU A 218 -2.84 2.83 17.80
C LEU A 218 -2.86 3.98 18.82
N SER A 219 -2.29 5.14 18.49
CA SER A 219 -2.35 6.34 19.35
C SER A 219 -3.53 7.26 19.05
N ILE A 220 -4.40 6.91 18.08
CA ILE A 220 -5.70 7.53 17.82
C ILE A 220 -6.81 6.67 18.41
#